data_AF-A0A1F2QL97-F1
#
_entry.id   AF-A0A1F2QL97-F1
#
_cell.length_a   1.000
_cell.length_b   1.000
_cell.length_c   1.000
_cell.angle_alpha   90.00
_cell.angle_beta   90.00
_cell.angle_gamma   90.00
#
_symmetry.space_group_name_H-M   'P 1'
#
loop_
_entity.id
_entity.type
_entity.pdbx_description
1 polymer ?
#
loop_
_entity_poly.entity_id
_entity_poly.type
_entity_poly.pdbx_seq_one_letter_code
_entity_poly.pdbx_strand_id
1 'polypeptide(L)'
;MKRCRTREILLGVLIVLAASLATVRSVAEGAKIFTLTDPKGDDHGDGTLMYPLRTDMQSGDLDLVTFSAEAQSGGTVFEATFARAIRSPSRQTIDQIGTTLDKIAKLGFYALNIDVYVDTDRISGSGSTVTLPGRRAVIASANAWEKAVCLTPRPYEAREALKRIYERRAKQELKKREGRISSSDAESIESAVAQDVASSVYFPTLVWVTGHKIRFFVPASFLGDLAKDAWSYVVAVSGAKIEERLDVPTMLGSDKPAPESLMIIPVGPGKDPDRFGSPHEDDDLQLPIVDIIVPAGTTQEGVLKDYSPAQDRPAQLPGVVPADVKGR
;
A
#
# COMPACT_ATOMS: atom_id res chain seq x y z
N MET A 1 50.84 26.33 66.87
CA MET A 1 49.93 27.11 66.00
C MET A 1 49.55 26.27 64.78
N LYS A 2 48.24 26.17 64.50
CA LYS A 2 47.58 25.76 63.23
C LYS A 2 47.94 24.36 62.67
N ARG A 3 47.20 23.31 63.05
CA ARG A 3 46.10 22.66 62.28
C ARG A 3 46.42 22.43 60.79
N CYS A 4 46.49 21.17 60.34
CA CYS A 4 45.41 20.58 59.54
C CYS A 4 45.53 19.05 59.46
N ARG A 5 44.38 18.37 59.51
CA ARG A 5 44.16 16.92 59.47
C ARG A 5 44.13 16.41 58.03
N THR A 6 44.55 15.16 57.81
CA THR A 6 43.90 14.32 56.80
C THR A 6 43.65 12.93 57.37
N ARG A 7 42.37 12.57 57.41
CA ARG A 7 41.79 11.30 57.90
C ARG A 7 41.84 10.25 56.79
N GLU A 8 42.03 9.01 57.20
CA GLU A 8 41.60 7.79 56.51
C GLU A 8 40.10 7.84 56.15
N ILE A 9 39.69 7.13 55.09
CA ILE A 9 38.54 6.22 55.07
C ILE A 9 38.56 5.43 53.75
N LEU A 10 38.58 4.10 53.92
CA LEU A 10 38.47 3.06 52.90
C LEU A 10 37.07 3.15 52.25
N LEU A 11 37.00 3.36 50.93
CA LEU A 11 35.73 3.45 50.20
C LEU A 11 35.41 2.08 49.58
N GLY A 12 34.37 1.42 50.11
CA GLY A 12 33.79 0.21 49.54
C GLY A 12 33.03 0.53 48.24
N VAL A 13 33.33 -0.20 47.18
CA VAL A 13 32.63 -0.11 45.89
C VAL A 13 31.39 -1.00 45.95
N LEU A 14 30.21 -0.38 46.02
CA LEU A 14 28.91 -1.06 45.88
C LEU A 14 28.52 -1.01 44.39
N ILE A 15 28.68 -2.11 43.67
CA ILE A 15 28.18 -2.27 42.30
C ILE A 15 26.69 -2.62 42.40
N VAL A 16 25.81 -1.65 42.10
CA VAL A 16 24.38 -1.91 41.91
C VAL A 16 24.19 -2.34 40.44
N LEU A 17 24.11 -3.65 40.21
CA LEU A 17 23.71 -4.20 38.91
C LEU A 17 22.17 -4.11 38.83
N ALA A 18 21.65 -3.02 38.25
CA ALA A 18 20.24 -2.93 37.90
C ALA A 18 19.98 -3.81 36.67
N ALA A 19 19.58 -5.07 36.90
CA ALA A 19 19.07 -5.94 35.85
C ALA A 19 17.68 -5.43 35.43
N SER A 20 17.63 -4.60 34.40
CA SER A 20 16.40 -4.29 33.67
C SER A 20 15.95 -5.56 32.93
N LEU A 21 15.15 -6.40 33.60
CA LEU A 21 14.37 -7.43 32.92
C LEU A 21 13.36 -6.71 32.02
N ALA A 22 13.70 -6.56 30.74
CA ALA A 22 12.71 -6.28 29.71
C ALA A 22 11.75 -7.48 29.70
N THR A 23 10.58 -7.32 30.30
CA THR A 23 9.49 -8.29 30.18
C THR A 23 9.09 -8.34 28.71
N VAL A 24 9.52 -9.37 27.99
CA VAL A 24 8.99 -9.67 26.66
C VAL A 24 7.53 -10.05 26.87
N ARG A 25 6.62 -9.10 26.63
CA ARG A 25 5.19 -9.42 26.55
C ARG A 25 5.02 -10.33 25.34
N SER A 26 4.80 -11.61 25.57
CA SER A 26 4.33 -12.51 24.52
C SER A 26 2.91 -12.10 24.16
N VAL A 27 2.73 -11.42 23.04
CA VAL A 27 1.39 -11.23 22.47
C VAL A 27 0.90 -12.61 22.06
N ALA A 28 -0.29 -13.01 22.54
CA ALA A 28 -0.85 -14.30 22.19
C ALA A 28 -1.07 -14.38 20.68
N GLU A 29 -0.70 -15.50 20.07
CA GLU A 29 -0.96 -15.75 18.65
C GLU A 29 -2.47 -15.69 18.36
N GLY A 30 -2.84 -15.00 17.29
CA GLY A 30 -4.24 -14.72 16.94
C GLY A 30 -4.88 -13.59 17.75
N ALA A 31 -4.16 -12.92 18.66
CA ALA A 31 -4.70 -11.77 19.37
C ALA A 31 -4.99 -10.62 18.39
N LYS A 32 -6.24 -10.13 18.39
CA LYS A 32 -6.65 -8.95 17.61
C LYS A 32 -5.96 -7.70 18.16
N ILE A 33 -5.23 -7.01 17.29
CA ILE A 33 -4.54 -5.75 17.60
C ILE A 33 -5.52 -4.58 17.41
N PHE A 34 -6.14 -4.50 16.23
CA PHE A 34 -7.17 -3.52 15.93
C PHE A 34 -8.13 -4.00 14.83
N THR A 35 -9.26 -3.30 14.74
CA THR A 35 -10.21 -3.36 13.63
C THR A 35 -10.56 -1.92 13.25
N LEU A 36 -10.54 -1.64 11.96
CA LEU A 36 -11.10 -0.47 11.31
C LEU A 36 -12.35 -0.93 10.55
N THR A 37 -13.40 -0.12 10.58
CA THR A 37 -14.69 -0.41 9.94
C THR A 37 -14.93 0.63 8.87
N ASP A 38 -15.55 0.20 7.79
CA ASP A 38 -15.94 1.06 6.68
C ASP A 38 -17.42 0.86 6.36
N PRO A 39 -18.13 1.90 5.88
CA PRO A 39 -19.52 1.77 5.48
C PRO A 39 -19.69 0.71 4.38
N LYS A 40 -20.83 0.02 4.36
CA LYS A 40 -21.13 -0.89 3.26
C LYS A 40 -21.76 -0.13 2.10
N GLY A 41 -21.32 -0.43 0.88
CA GLY A 41 -21.93 0.04 -0.36
C GLY A 41 -21.38 1.38 -0.85
N ASP A 42 -20.20 1.77 -0.38
CA ASP A 42 -19.50 2.98 -0.82
C ASP A 42 -18.36 2.73 -1.82
N ASP A 43 -18.39 1.60 -2.52
CA ASP A 43 -17.44 1.19 -3.57
C ASP A 43 -17.59 1.93 -4.91
N HIS A 44 -17.81 3.23 -4.85
CA HIS A 44 -18.04 4.10 -6.01
C HIS A 44 -17.06 5.29 -6.04
N GLY A 45 -15.90 5.12 -5.39
CA GLY A 45 -14.77 6.03 -5.42
C GLY A 45 -15.18 7.43 -4.97
N ASP A 46 -15.01 8.41 -5.85
CA ASP A 46 -15.40 9.79 -5.64
C ASP A 46 -16.93 10.01 -5.63
N GLY A 47 -17.74 8.97 -5.76
CA GLY A 47 -19.19 9.03 -5.87
C GLY A 47 -19.71 8.93 -7.31
N THR A 48 -18.83 8.92 -8.30
CA THR A 48 -19.18 8.87 -9.73
C THR A 48 -18.51 7.74 -10.50
N LEU A 49 -17.58 7.02 -9.86
CA LEU A 49 -16.86 5.91 -10.45
C LEU A 49 -17.82 4.80 -10.89
N MET A 50 -17.67 4.33 -12.12
CA MET A 50 -18.50 3.28 -12.69
C MET A 50 -17.68 2.00 -12.87
N TYR A 51 -18.21 0.87 -12.39
CA TYR A 51 -17.58 -0.43 -12.62
C TYR A 51 -17.44 -0.74 -14.12
N PRO A 52 -16.37 -1.47 -14.52
CA PRO A 52 -16.18 -1.86 -15.91
C PRO A 52 -17.32 -2.75 -16.42
N LEU A 53 -17.59 -2.69 -17.72
CA LEU A 53 -18.62 -3.51 -18.38
C LEU A 53 -18.15 -4.96 -18.62
N ARG A 54 -17.85 -5.67 -17.53
CA ARG A 54 -17.41 -7.08 -17.55
C ARG A 54 -18.23 -7.92 -16.56
N THR A 55 -18.29 -9.23 -16.78
CA THR A 55 -19.15 -10.14 -16.00
C THR A 55 -18.47 -10.66 -14.72
N ASP A 56 -17.16 -10.53 -14.65
CA ASP A 56 -16.28 -11.04 -13.61
C ASP A 56 -15.83 -9.95 -12.63
N MET A 57 -16.41 -8.75 -12.73
CA MET A 57 -16.31 -7.67 -11.73
C MET A 57 -17.60 -6.85 -11.75
N GLN A 58 -18.24 -6.66 -10.59
CA GLN A 58 -19.49 -5.91 -10.44
C GLN A 58 -19.48 -5.07 -9.15
N SER A 59 -20.42 -4.13 -9.03
CA SER A 59 -20.59 -3.37 -7.78
C SER A 59 -20.90 -4.27 -6.57
N GLY A 60 -20.26 -3.92 -5.47
CA GLY A 60 -20.08 -4.64 -4.21
C GLY A 60 -18.86 -5.56 -4.19
N ASP A 61 -18.18 -5.82 -5.31
CA ASP A 61 -17.04 -6.75 -5.33
C ASP A 61 -15.77 -6.15 -4.72
N LEU A 62 -15.67 -4.81 -4.66
CA LEU A 62 -14.50 -4.10 -4.11
C LEU A 62 -14.86 -3.23 -2.88
N ASP A 63 -16.08 -3.40 -2.37
CA ASP A 63 -16.66 -2.78 -1.16
C ASP A 63 -16.03 -3.40 0.10
N LEU A 64 -15.04 -2.72 0.67
CA LEU A 64 -14.38 -3.07 1.91
C LEU A 64 -15.30 -2.71 3.07
N VAL A 65 -15.42 -3.62 4.05
CA VAL A 65 -16.30 -3.39 5.21
C VAL A 65 -15.49 -3.36 6.50
N THR A 66 -14.41 -4.13 6.57
CA THR A 66 -13.51 -4.09 7.71
C THR A 66 -12.08 -4.36 7.29
N PHE A 67 -11.14 -3.68 7.92
CA PHE A 67 -9.72 -4.00 7.89
C PHE A 67 -9.20 -4.24 9.31
N SER A 68 -8.49 -5.33 9.56
CA SER A 68 -8.02 -5.65 10.91
C SER A 68 -6.63 -6.25 10.93
N ALA A 69 -5.97 -6.17 12.07
CA ALA A 69 -4.64 -6.73 12.30
C ALA A 69 -4.66 -7.71 13.47
N GLU A 70 -4.04 -8.86 13.28
CA GLU A 70 -3.85 -9.90 14.30
C GLU A 70 -2.36 -10.20 14.47
N ALA A 71 -1.95 -10.41 15.71
CA ALA A 71 -0.60 -10.86 15.99
C ALA A 71 -0.43 -12.32 15.56
N GLN A 72 0.65 -12.62 14.86
CA GLN A 72 1.04 -13.98 14.50
C GLN A 72 2.54 -14.16 14.77
N SER A 73 2.97 -15.40 14.98
CA SER A 73 4.40 -15.68 15.12
C SER A 73 5.20 -15.08 13.95
N GLY A 74 6.20 -14.25 14.27
CA GLY A 74 7.07 -13.59 13.30
C GLY A 74 6.49 -12.37 12.56
N GLY A 75 5.24 -11.96 12.82
CA GLY A 75 4.65 -10.83 12.11
C GLY A 75 3.18 -10.56 12.39
N THR A 76 2.53 -9.85 11.48
CA THR A 76 1.12 -9.49 11.58
C THR A 76 0.36 -10.13 10.43
N VAL A 77 -0.81 -10.67 10.73
CA VAL A 77 -1.81 -10.98 9.69
C VAL A 77 -2.78 -9.82 9.61
N PHE A 78 -2.83 -9.21 8.44
CA PHE A 78 -3.92 -8.30 8.10
C PHE A 78 -5.08 -9.10 7.48
N GLU A 79 -6.31 -8.72 7.82
CA GLU A 79 -7.54 -9.26 7.25
C GLU A 79 -8.39 -8.13 6.70
N ALA A 80 -8.74 -8.21 5.42
CA ALA A 80 -9.76 -7.38 4.80
C ALA A 80 -11.03 -8.23 4.58
N THR A 81 -12.18 -7.71 5.01
CA THR A 81 -13.50 -8.32 4.75
C THR A 81 -14.27 -7.43 3.80
N PHE A 82 -14.77 -8.01 2.72
CA PHE A 82 -15.57 -7.34 1.69
C PHE A 82 -17.07 -7.62 1.85
N ALA A 83 -17.89 -6.73 1.31
CA ALA A 83 -19.34 -6.88 1.30
C ALA A 83 -19.81 -8.13 0.54
N ARG A 84 -19.09 -8.50 -0.52
CA ARG A 84 -19.33 -9.70 -1.32
C ARG A 84 -18.22 -10.73 -1.13
N ALA A 85 -18.52 -11.97 -1.48
CA ALA A 85 -17.52 -13.02 -1.57
C ALA A 85 -16.47 -12.66 -2.62
N ILE A 86 -15.20 -12.82 -2.25
CA ILE A 86 -14.07 -12.58 -3.14
C ILE A 86 -14.10 -13.63 -4.25
N ARG A 87 -14.08 -13.15 -5.49
CA ARG A 87 -14.11 -14.02 -6.66
C ARG A 87 -12.82 -14.82 -6.76
N SER A 88 -12.97 -16.14 -6.82
CA SER A 88 -11.86 -17.03 -7.09
C SER A 88 -11.58 -17.12 -8.59
N PRO A 89 -10.30 -17.21 -9.00
CA PRO A 89 -9.96 -17.38 -10.40
C PRO A 89 -10.48 -18.72 -10.91
N SER A 90 -11.14 -18.71 -12.07
CA SER A 90 -11.60 -19.92 -12.77
C SER A 90 -10.60 -20.34 -13.85
N ARG A 91 -10.76 -21.53 -14.44
CA ARG A 91 -9.99 -21.95 -15.64
C ARG A 91 -10.45 -21.24 -16.92
N GLN A 92 -10.67 -19.94 -16.85
CA GLN A 92 -10.99 -19.13 -18.03
C GLN A 92 -9.68 -18.77 -18.73
N THR A 93 -9.62 -18.96 -20.04
CA THR A 93 -8.52 -18.49 -20.88
C THR A 93 -8.57 -16.98 -20.99
N ILE A 94 -7.46 -16.29 -20.72
CA ILE A 94 -7.39 -14.82 -20.69
C ILE A 94 -6.49 -14.23 -21.79
N ASP A 95 -5.86 -15.07 -22.60
CA ASP A 95 -5.06 -14.62 -23.73
C ASP A 95 -5.18 -15.56 -24.95
N GLN A 96 -4.65 -15.11 -26.08
CA GLN A 96 -4.68 -15.87 -27.33
C GLN A 96 -3.74 -17.08 -27.35
N ILE A 97 -2.85 -17.21 -26.35
CA ILE A 97 -1.88 -18.32 -26.25
C ILE A 97 -2.34 -19.42 -25.29
N GLY A 98 -3.56 -19.32 -24.74
CA GLY A 98 -4.17 -20.35 -23.90
C GLY A 98 -3.80 -20.28 -22.42
N THR A 99 -3.27 -19.16 -21.93
CA THR A 99 -3.02 -18.97 -20.50
C THR A 99 -4.35 -18.81 -19.76
N THR A 100 -4.50 -19.55 -18.67
CA THR A 100 -5.70 -19.54 -17.84
C THR A 100 -5.52 -18.66 -16.61
N LEU A 101 -6.60 -18.03 -16.15
CA LEU A 101 -6.59 -17.08 -15.04
C LEU A 101 -6.06 -17.71 -13.74
N ASP A 102 -6.41 -18.96 -13.46
CA ASP A 102 -5.93 -19.73 -12.30
C ASP A 102 -4.41 -19.99 -12.31
N LYS A 103 -3.79 -20.06 -13.50
CA LYS A 103 -2.33 -20.19 -13.61
C LYS A 103 -1.59 -18.89 -13.29
N ILE A 104 -2.25 -17.75 -13.48
CA ILE A 104 -1.65 -16.43 -13.24
C ILE A 104 -1.96 -15.95 -11.82
N ALA A 105 -3.23 -16.02 -11.40
CA ALA A 105 -3.72 -15.60 -10.09
C ALA A 105 -3.58 -16.70 -9.03
N LYS A 106 -2.35 -17.15 -8.78
CA LYS A 106 -2.06 -18.32 -7.92
C LYS A 106 -2.45 -18.14 -6.44
N LEU A 107 -2.74 -16.90 -6.02
CA LEU A 107 -3.10 -16.56 -4.65
C LEU A 107 -4.61 -16.65 -4.35
N GLY A 108 -5.42 -17.10 -5.30
CA GLY A 108 -6.85 -17.37 -5.07
C GLY A 108 -7.78 -16.15 -5.18
N PHE A 109 -7.27 -15.01 -5.60
CA PHE A 109 -8.03 -13.79 -5.95
C PHE A 109 -7.42 -13.11 -7.17
N TYR A 110 -8.21 -12.32 -7.89
CA TYR A 110 -7.76 -11.73 -9.16
C TYR A 110 -8.29 -10.33 -9.49
N ALA A 111 -9.37 -9.89 -8.83
CA ALA A 111 -10.10 -8.69 -9.21
C ALA A 111 -9.69 -7.41 -8.44
N LEU A 112 -8.94 -7.54 -7.34
CA LEU A 112 -8.68 -6.44 -6.41
C LEU A 112 -7.20 -6.28 -6.10
N ASN A 113 -6.79 -5.06 -5.80
CA ASN A 113 -5.58 -4.74 -5.04
C ASN A 113 -5.99 -4.09 -3.71
N ILE A 114 -5.16 -4.26 -2.68
CA ILE A 114 -5.26 -3.51 -1.43
C ILE A 114 -3.90 -2.87 -1.16
N ASP A 115 -3.88 -1.55 -1.03
CA ASP A 115 -2.73 -0.83 -0.51
C ASP A 115 -2.94 -0.51 0.96
N VAL A 116 -1.89 -0.71 1.76
CA VAL A 116 -1.84 -0.29 3.15
C VAL A 116 -0.58 0.56 3.34
N TYR A 117 -0.74 1.87 3.41
CA TYR A 117 0.36 2.78 3.77
C TYR A 117 0.37 2.95 5.28
N VAL A 118 1.54 2.77 5.89
CA VAL A 118 1.73 2.73 7.34
C VAL A 118 2.72 3.81 7.74
N ASP A 119 2.21 4.76 8.51
CA ASP A 119 2.97 5.77 9.26
C ASP A 119 3.22 5.20 10.66
N THR A 120 4.47 4.78 10.87
CA THR A 120 4.93 4.04 12.05
C THR A 120 5.46 4.94 13.15
N ASP A 121 5.89 6.16 12.82
CA ASP A 121 6.49 7.10 13.76
C ASP A 121 5.55 8.25 14.17
N ARG A 122 4.47 8.48 13.41
CA ARG A 122 3.45 9.53 13.60
C ARG A 122 4.02 10.94 13.53
N ILE A 123 5.19 11.11 12.90
CA ILE A 123 5.86 12.41 12.75
C ILE A 123 5.45 13.01 11.40
N SER A 124 4.84 14.20 11.44
CA SER A 124 4.41 14.84 10.20
C SER A 124 5.61 15.10 9.27
N GLY A 125 5.56 14.54 8.06
CA GLY A 125 6.57 14.73 7.01
C GLY A 125 7.86 13.92 7.16
N SER A 126 7.96 12.97 8.09
CA SER A 126 9.13 12.07 8.21
C SER A 126 9.17 11.01 7.08
N GLY A 127 7.99 10.50 6.69
CA GLY A 127 7.83 9.49 5.64
C GLY A 127 7.56 10.04 4.24
N SER A 128 7.17 9.13 3.34
CA SER A 128 6.74 9.45 1.98
C SER A 128 5.27 9.90 1.97
N THR A 129 4.93 10.88 1.15
CA THR A 129 3.54 11.24 0.84
C THR A 129 3.09 10.72 -0.52
N VAL A 130 3.98 10.10 -1.29
CA VAL A 130 3.66 9.64 -2.65
C VAL A 130 3.06 8.24 -2.56
N THR A 131 1.89 8.03 -3.15
CA THR A 131 1.31 6.68 -3.26
C THR A 131 2.09 5.85 -4.28
N LEU A 132 1.92 4.53 -4.24
CA LEU A 132 2.46 3.65 -5.27
C LEU A 132 1.97 4.10 -6.68
N PRO A 133 2.74 3.81 -7.74
CA PRO A 133 2.36 4.18 -9.10
C PRO A 133 0.94 3.72 -9.47
N GLY A 134 0.23 4.58 -10.20
CA GLY A 134 -1.11 4.31 -10.72
C GLY A 134 -2.27 4.76 -9.84
N ARG A 135 -2.06 5.07 -8.56
CA ARG A 135 -3.15 5.43 -7.62
C ARG A 135 -3.66 6.87 -7.78
N ARG A 136 -2.87 7.75 -8.39
CA ARG A 136 -3.21 9.16 -8.67
C ARG A 136 -3.65 9.96 -7.44
N ALA A 137 -3.12 9.60 -6.28
CA ALA A 137 -3.35 10.30 -5.03
C ALA A 137 -2.01 10.66 -4.37
N VAL A 138 -2.09 11.46 -3.31
CA VAL A 138 -1.00 11.60 -2.33
C VAL A 138 -1.55 11.30 -0.95
N ILE A 139 -0.67 10.99 -0.01
CA ILE A 139 -1.01 10.84 1.40
C ILE A 139 -0.81 12.18 2.11
N ALA A 140 -1.73 12.55 3.00
CA ALA A 140 -1.59 13.75 3.81
C ALA A 140 -0.27 13.74 4.61
N SER A 141 0.42 14.87 4.71
CA SER A 141 1.75 14.94 5.36
C SER A 141 1.76 14.52 6.84
N ALA A 142 0.63 14.61 7.53
CA ALA A 142 0.45 14.13 8.90
C ALA A 142 0.37 12.59 9.03
N ASN A 143 0.35 11.90 7.89
CA ASN A 143 0.28 10.45 7.73
C ASN A 143 1.32 9.95 6.72
N ALA A 144 2.40 10.72 6.52
CA ALA A 144 3.49 10.31 5.64
C ALA A 144 3.99 8.93 6.08
N TRP A 145 4.18 8.01 5.12
CA TRP A 145 4.35 6.60 5.40
C TRP A 145 5.81 6.15 5.30
N GLU A 146 6.22 5.24 6.19
CA GLU A 146 7.53 4.56 6.14
C GLU A 146 7.41 3.20 5.43
N LYS A 147 6.24 2.58 5.50
CA LYS A 147 5.98 1.25 4.93
C LYS A 147 4.72 1.24 4.08
N ALA A 148 4.79 0.63 2.91
CA ALA A 148 3.63 0.30 2.10
C ALA A 148 3.51 -1.21 1.95
N VAL A 149 2.31 -1.75 2.12
CA VAL A 149 1.98 -3.14 1.78
C VAL A 149 1.06 -3.13 0.58
N CYS A 150 1.47 -3.79 -0.50
CA CYS A 150 0.69 -3.88 -1.74
C CYS A 150 0.23 -5.33 -1.95
N LEU A 151 -0.99 -5.63 -1.51
CA LEU A 151 -1.64 -6.89 -1.83
C LEU A 151 -2.16 -6.84 -3.26
N THR A 152 -1.66 -7.73 -4.10
CA THR A 152 -2.02 -7.79 -5.52
C THR A 152 -1.96 -9.24 -6.02
N PRO A 153 -2.74 -9.64 -7.05
CA PRO A 153 -2.79 -11.02 -7.51
C PRO A 153 -1.44 -11.58 -8.01
N ARG A 154 -0.53 -10.69 -8.42
CA ARG A 154 0.79 -11.04 -9.01
C ARG A 154 1.93 -10.30 -8.27
N PRO A 155 2.22 -10.65 -7.01
CA PRO A 155 3.13 -9.88 -6.16
C PRO A 155 4.56 -9.82 -6.70
N TYR A 156 5.04 -10.88 -7.37
CA TYR A 156 6.39 -10.90 -7.91
C TYR A 156 6.53 -9.94 -9.10
N GLU A 157 5.58 -9.97 -10.02
CA GLU A 157 5.59 -9.12 -11.20
C GLU A 157 5.32 -7.66 -10.84
N ALA A 158 4.46 -7.39 -9.85
CA ALA A 158 4.25 -6.05 -9.34
C ALA A 158 5.54 -5.49 -8.71
N ARG A 159 6.26 -6.28 -7.91
CA ARG A 159 7.55 -5.87 -7.34
C ARG A 159 8.58 -5.54 -8.42
N GLU A 160 8.70 -6.36 -9.46
CA GLU A 160 9.63 -6.10 -10.56
C GLU A 160 9.18 -4.90 -11.42
N ALA A 161 7.87 -4.71 -11.62
CA ALA A 161 7.34 -3.53 -12.29
C ALA A 161 7.66 -2.25 -11.51
N LEU A 162 7.50 -2.27 -10.18
CA LEU A 162 7.82 -1.14 -9.32
C LEU A 162 9.29 -0.73 -9.42
N LYS A 163 10.22 -1.70 -9.33
CA LYS A 163 11.66 -1.45 -9.52
C LYS A 163 11.94 -0.80 -10.87
N ARG A 164 11.39 -1.36 -11.97
CA ARG A 164 11.55 -0.80 -13.32
C ARG A 164 11.05 0.64 -13.42
N ILE A 165 9.91 0.95 -12.77
CA ILE A 165 9.35 2.31 -12.73
C ILE A 165 10.32 3.25 -11.99
N TYR A 166 10.75 2.88 -10.78
CA TYR A 166 11.63 3.72 -9.97
C TYR A 166 13.02 3.90 -10.59
N GLU A 167 13.61 2.86 -11.15
CA GLU A 167 14.85 2.97 -11.91
C GLU A 167 14.72 3.91 -13.10
N ARG A 168 13.63 3.81 -13.87
CA ARG A 168 13.39 4.67 -15.03
C ARG A 168 13.29 6.13 -14.59
N ARG A 169 12.52 6.42 -13.53
CA ARG A 169 12.39 7.76 -12.96
C ARG A 169 13.73 8.30 -12.46
N ALA A 170 14.48 7.51 -11.71
CA ALA A 170 15.80 7.90 -11.19
C ALA A 170 16.81 8.15 -12.32
N LYS A 171 16.84 7.28 -13.35
CA LYS A 171 17.67 7.45 -14.55
C LYS A 171 17.28 8.72 -15.31
N GLN A 172 15.98 8.97 -15.49
CA GLN A 172 15.49 10.19 -16.16
C GLN A 172 15.89 11.45 -15.39
N GLU A 173 15.75 11.46 -14.06
CA GLU A 173 16.14 12.59 -13.22
C GLU A 173 17.64 12.85 -13.26
N LEU A 174 18.46 11.79 -13.14
CA LEU A 174 19.90 11.89 -13.27
C LEU A 174 20.31 12.43 -14.65
N LYS A 175 19.69 11.92 -15.73
CA LYS A 175 19.95 12.39 -17.09
C LYS A 175 19.57 13.86 -17.27
N LYS A 176 18.46 14.33 -16.68
CA LYS A 176 18.08 15.75 -16.72
C LYS A 176 19.13 16.62 -16.04
N ARG A 177 19.70 16.15 -14.93
CA ARG A 177 20.73 16.87 -14.16
C ARG A 177 22.11 16.86 -14.84
N GLU A 178 22.53 15.72 -15.40
CA GLU A 178 23.92 15.47 -15.81
C GLU A 178 24.11 15.28 -17.33
N GLY A 179 23.01 15.26 -18.09
CA GLY A 179 22.99 15.14 -19.57
C GLY A 179 23.26 13.73 -20.11
N ARG A 180 23.99 12.89 -19.36
CA ARG A 180 24.29 11.49 -19.70
C ARG A 180 24.31 10.63 -18.45
N ILE A 181 24.17 9.31 -18.64
CA ILE A 181 24.23 8.31 -17.57
C ILE A 181 25.35 7.33 -17.95
N SER A 182 26.28 7.07 -17.04
CA SER A 182 27.30 6.03 -17.24
C SER A 182 26.76 4.65 -16.81
N SER A 183 27.44 3.57 -17.21
CA SER A 183 27.07 2.21 -16.76
C SER A 183 27.14 2.07 -15.23
N SER A 184 28.13 2.68 -14.58
CA SER A 184 28.26 2.65 -13.12
C SER A 184 27.13 3.41 -12.41
N ASP A 185 26.64 4.51 -13.00
CA ASP A 185 25.48 5.23 -12.46
C ASP A 185 24.22 4.36 -12.54
N ALA A 186 24.05 3.65 -13.67
CA ALA A 186 22.92 2.76 -13.87
C ALA A 186 22.90 1.61 -12.85
N GLU A 187 24.05 0.97 -12.61
CA GLU A 187 24.20 -0.08 -11.59
C GLU A 187 23.95 0.44 -10.16
N SER A 188 24.45 1.65 -9.86
CA SER A 188 24.22 2.29 -8.56
C SER A 188 22.74 2.61 -8.33
N ILE A 189 22.04 3.11 -9.36
CA ILE A 189 20.60 3.35 -9.32
C ILE A 189 19.84 2.04 -9.10
N GLU A 190 20.17 0.98 -9.86
CA GLU A 190 19.50 -0.32 -9.73
C GLU A 190 19.64 -0.87 -8.30
N SER A 191 20.85 -0.84 -7.74
CA SER A 191 21.11 -1.29 -6.37
C SER A 191 20.35 -0.46 -5.33
N ALA A 192 20.38 0.88 -5.46
CA ALA A 192 19.67 1.77 -4.55
C ALA A 192 18.15 1.58 -4.61
N VAL A 193 17.57 1.45 -5.81
CA VAL A 193 16.14 1.19 -6.00
C VAL A 193 15.75 -0.17 -5.43
N ALA A 194 16.57 -1.21 -5.65
CA ALA A 194 16.29 -2.52 -5.11
C ALA A 194 16.28 -2.52 -3.57
N GLN A 195 17.21 -1.79 -2.94
CA GLN A 195 17.27 -1.64 -1.48
C GLN A 195 16.08 -0.82 -0.96
N ASP A 196 15.78 0.32 -1.58
CA ASP A 196 14.65 1.17 -1.20
C ASP A 196 13.34 0.38 -1.24
N VAL A 197 13.00 -0.21 -2.39
CA VAL A 197 11.78 -1.02 -2.55
C VAL A 197 11.73 -2.15 -1.53
N ALA A 198 12.82 -2.87 -1.27
CA ALA A 198 12.83 -3.95 -0.29
C ALA A 198 12.61 -3.45 1.16
N SER A 199 13.01 -2.22 1.46
CA SER A 199 12.88 -1.64 2.80
C SER A 199 11.56 -0.92 3.03
N SER A 200 10.92 -0.40 1.97
CA SER A 200 9.74 0.47 2.07
C SER A 200 8.46 -0.17 1.53
N VAL A 201 8.54 -1.16 0.63
CA VAL A 201 7.34 -1.79 0.02
C VAL A 201 7.37 -3.31 0.14
N TYR A 202 6.31 -3.88 0.72
CA TYR A 202 6.13 -5.33 0.84
C TYR A 202 4.97 -5.83 -0.02
N PHE A 203 5.21 -6.91 -0.75
CA PHE A 203 4.21 -7.59 -1.59
C PHE A 203 3.91 -8.96 -0.97
N PRO A 204 2.77 -9.13 -0.26
CA PRO A 204 2.47 -10.38 0.42
C PRO A 204 2.37 -11.58 -0.53
N THR A 205 2.93 -12.70 -0.12
CA THR A 205 2.88 -13.99 -0.84
C THR A 205 2.19 -15.10 -0.04
N LEU A 206 2.09 -14.93 1.28
CA LEU A 206 1.30 -15.79 2.16
C LEU A 206 -0.09 -15.15 2.31
N VAL A 207 -1.03 -15.65 1.51
CA VAL A 207 -2.39 -15.12 1.37
C VAL A 207 -3.41 -16.25 1.51
N TRP A 208 -4.50 -15.97 2.21
CA TRP A 208 -5.62 -16.89 2.40
C TRP A 208 -6.92 -16.19 2.05
N VAL A 209 -7.69 -16.78 1.13
CA VAL A 209 -9.00 -16.26 0.70
C VAL A 209 -10.08 -17.21 1.20
N THR A 210 -11.11 -16.70 1.87
CA THR A 210 -12.24 -17.51 2.36
C THR A 210 -13.52 -16.70 2.34
N GLY A 211 -14.41 -17.04 1.41
CA GLY A 211 -15.68 -16.32 1.23
C GLY A 211 -15.42 -14.83 1.00
N HIS A 212 -15.76 -14.00 1.97
CA HIS A 212 -15.68 -12.54 1.92
C HIS A 212 -14.36 -11.99 2.44
N LYS A 213 -13.46 -12.85 2.91
CA LYS A 213 -12.26 -12.46 3.63
C LYS A 213 -11.01 -12.77 2.83
N ILE A 214 -10.07 -11.84 2.84
CA ILE A 214 -8.69 -12.07 2.41
C ILE A 214 -7.75 -11.71 3.55
N ARG A 215 -6.90 -12.67 3.92
CA ARG A 215 -5.89 -12.53 4.96
C ARG A 215 -4.52 -12.59 4.32
N PHE A 216 -3.58 -11.77 4.79
CA PHE A 216 -2.22 -11.77 4.29
C PHE A 216 -1.21 -11.46 5.39
N PHE A 217 -0.11 -12.19 5.38
CA PHE A 217 0.94 -12.06 6.38
C PHE A 217 2.00 -11.03 5.98
N VAL A 218 2.37 -10.18 6.93
CA VAL A 218 3.44 -9.20 6.82
C VAL A 218 4.46 -9.43 7.95
N PRO A 219 5.74 -9.70 7.62
CA PRO A 219 6.78 -9.95 8.63
C PRO A 219 7.01 -8.74 9.54
N ALA A 220 7.22 -9.01 10.83
CA ALA A 220 7.65 -7.96 11.78
C ALA A 220 9.01 -7.37 11.38
N SER A 221 9.86 -8.14 10.70
CA SER A 221 11.14 -7.62 10.16
C SER A 221 10.97 -6.54 9.10
N PHE A 222 9.84 -6.52 8.37
CA PHE A 222 9.53 -5.48 7.40
C PHE A 222 8.96 -4.24 8.09
N LEU A 223 7.96 -4.43 8.95
CA LEU A 223 7.29 -3.33 9.69
C LEU A 223 8.16 -2.72 10.79
N GLY A 224 9.19 -3.44 11.26
CA GLY A 224 10.02 -3.10 12.41
C GLY A 224 9.47 -3.63 13.75
N ASP A 225 8.21 -4.03 13.79
CA ASP A 225 7.52 -4.63 14.95
C ASP A 225 6.22 -5.33 14.47
N LEU A 226 5.41 -5.87 15.38
CA LEU A 226 3.99 -6.10 15.12
C LEU A 226 3.28 -4.77 14.80
N ALA A 227 2.23 -4.82 13.99
CA ALA A 227 1.34 -3.68 13.79
C ALA A 227 0.83 -3.13 15.13
N LYS A 228 0.59 -1.82 15.21
CA LYS A 228 0.17 -1.13 16.45
C LYS A 228 -1.05 -0.29 16.18
N ASP A 229 -1.98 -0.26 17.11
CA ASP A 229 -3.16 0.61 17.01
C ASP A 229 -2.83 2.11 17.16
N ALA A 230 -1.64 2.44 17.63
CA ALA A 230 -1.12 3.82 17.67
C ALA A 230 -0.50 4.32 16.35
N TRP A 231 -0.30 3.44 15.36
CA TRP A 231 0.19 3.82 14.02
C TRP A 231 -0.96 4.37 13.16
N SER A 232 -0.61 5.11 12.10
CA SER A 232 -1.61 5.55 11.10
C SER A 232 -1.62 4.58 9.93
N TYR A 233 -2.82 4.30 9.43
CA TYR A 233 -3.05 3.42 8.29
C TYR A 233 -3.89 4.14 7.25
N VAL A 234 -3.39 4.22 6.02
CA VAL A 234 -4.21 4.53 4.85
C VAL A 234 -4.48 3.21 4.15
N VAL A 235 -5.75 2.81 4.08
CA VAL A 235 -6.19 1.56 3.44
C VAL A 235 -7.00 1.93 2.21
N ALA A 236 -6.56 1.47 1.05
CA ALA A 236 -7.22 1.76 -0.23
C ALA A 236 -7.42 0.49 -1.05
N VAL A 237 -8.57 0.37 -1.68
CA VAL A 237 -8.91 -0.72 -2.60
C VAL A 237 -9.01 -0.18 -4.02
N SER A 238 -8.44 -0.93 -4.95
CA SER A 238 -8.55 -0.66 -6.39
C SER A 238 -8.86 -1.94 -7.16
N GLY A 239 -9.35 -1.80 -8.40
CA GLY A 239 -9.42 -2.93 -9.32
C GLY A 239 -8.04 -3.40 -9.77
N ALA A 240 -7.84 -4.73 -9.87
CA ALA A 240 -6.61 -5.33 -10.34
C ALA A 240 -6.64 -5.70 -11.83
N LYS A 241 -5.60 -5.30 -12.55
CA LYS A 241 -5.36 -5.63 -13.95
C LYS A 241 -4.27 -6.70 -14.06
N ILE A 242 -4.68 -7.93 -14.33
CA ILE A 242 -3.78 -9.09 -14.45
C ILE A 242 -3.10 -9.18 -15.81
N GLU A 243 -3.82 -8.75 -16.85
CA GLU A 243 -3.34 -8.74 -18.21
C GLU A 243 -2.39 -7.55 -18.42
N GLU A 244 -1.09 -7.86 -18.48
CA GLU A 244 -0.17 -7.02 -19.21
C GLU A 244 -0.33 -7.37 -20.69
N ARG A 245 -1.26 -6.69 -21.38
CA ARG A 245 -1.21 -6.69 -22.84
C ARG A 245 0.16 -6.15 -23.22
N LEU A 246 0.87 -6.87 -24.09
CA LEU A 246 2.10 -6.39 -24.70
C LEU A 246 1.88 -4.94 -25.12
N ASP A 247 2.75 -4.05 -24.67
CA ASP A 247 2.72 -2.64 -25.04
C ASP A 247 3.19 -2.50 -26.49
N VAL A 248 2.31 -2.91 -27.41
CA VAL A 248 2.53 -2.87 -28.85
C VAL A 248 2.93 -1.46 -29.31
N PRO A 249 2.34 -0.36 -28.80
CA PRO A 249 2.82 1.00 -29.11
C PRO A 249 4.31 1.22 -28.78
N THR A 250 4.77 0.87 -27.58
CA THR A 250 6.21 0.99 -27.24
C THR A 250 7.06 0.04 -28.09
N MET A 251 6.58 -1.17 -28.41
CA MET A 251 7.26 -2.09 -29.33
C MET A 251 7.35 -1.58 -30.78
N LEU A 252 6.38 -0.74 -31.20
CA LEU A 252 6.34 -0.10 -32.50
C LEU A 252 7.03 1.28 -32.52
N GLY A 253 7.75 1.64 -31.46
CA GLY A 253 8.57 2.87 -31.41
C GLY A 253 7.81 4.13 -31.00
N SER A 254 6.66 4.01 -30.34
CA SER A 254 6.05 5.16 -29.65
C SER A 254 6.92 5.62 -28.50
N ASP A 255 7.28 6.90 -28.47
CA ASP A 255 8.02 7.54 -27.37
C ASP A 255 7.18 7.71 -26.09
N LYS A 256 5.86 7.50 -26.15
CA LYS A 256 5.00 7.55 -24.95
C LYS A 256 5.18 6.25 -24.14
N PRO A 257 5.75 6.31 -22.92
CA PRO A 257 5.85 5.13 -22.08
C PRO A 257 4.46 4.62 -21.70
N ALA A 258 4.29 3.31 -21.61
CA ALA A 258 3.09 2.71 -21.03
C ALA A 258 2.76 3.34 -19.67
N PRO A 259 1.45 3.50 -19.35
CA PRO A 259 1.04 4.05 -18.07
C PRO A 259 1.57 3.19 -16.91
N GLU A 260 2.25 3.85 -15.98
CA GLU A 260 2.85 3.26 -14.78
C GLU A 260 1.76 2.94 -13.75
N SER A 261 1.00 1.88 -14.01
CA SER A 261 -0.24 1.57 -13.28
C SER A 261 -0.08 0.57 -12.13
N LEU A 262 1.05 -0.16 -12.06
CA LEU A 262 1.30 -1.20 -11.05
C LEU A 262 0.06 -2.11 -10.85
N MET A 263 -0.45 -2.65 -11.96
CA MET A 263 -1.63 -3.53 -12.04
C MET A 263 -2.95 -2.92 -11.56
N ILE A 264 -3.11 -1.61 -11.65
CA ILE A 264 -4.39 -0.94 -11.46
C ILE A 264 -5.19 -0.95 -12.77
N ILE A 265 -6.48 -1.28 -12.66
CA ILE A 265 -7.46 -0.96 -13.71
C ILE A 265 -7.58 0.57 -13.77
N PRO A 266 -7.28 1.21 -14.92
CA PRO A 266 -7.32 2.66 -15.01
C PRO A 266 -8.77 3.17 -14.94
N VAL A 267 -8.93 4.48 -14.89
CA VAL A 267 -10.21 5.18 -15.03
C VAL A 267 -10.20 6.04 -16.29
N GLY A 268 -11.35 6.22 -16.92
CA GLY A 268 -11.52 7.10 -18.08
C GLY A 268 -12.99 7.33 -18.43
N PRO A 269 -13.26 8.12 -19.47
CA PRO A 269 -14.62 8.55 -19.79
C PRO A 269 -15.54 7.42 -20.21
N GLY A 270 -16.81 7.58 -19.80
CA GLY A 270 -17.90 6.68 -20.12
C GLY A 270 -17.73 5.30 -19.49
N LYS A 271 -18.58 4.35 -19.88
CA LYS A 271 -18.45 2.95 -19.45
C LYS A 271 -17.60 2.18 -20.45
N ASP A 272 -16.71 1.32 -19.94
CA ASP A 272 -15.75 0.57 -20.76
C ASP A 272 -15.51 -0.82 -20.12
N PRO A 273 -15.22 -1.88 -20.89
CA PRO A 273 -14.93 -3.20 -20.34
C PRO A 273 -13.56 -3.31 -19.65
N ASP A 274 -12.58 -2.50 -20.05
CA ASP A 274 -11.17 -2.62 -19.66
C ASP A 274 -10.71 -1.57 -18.63
N ARG A 275 -11.58 -0.62 -18.26
CA ARG A 275 -11.31 0.45 -17.30
C ARG A 275 -12.55 0.79 -16.47
N PHE A 276 -12.35 1.40 -15.30
CA PHE A 276 -13.43 2.08 -14.60
C PHE A 276 -13.91 3.27 -15.42
N GLY A 277 -15.21 3.52 -15.37
CA GLY A 277 -15.84 4.64 -16.03
C GLY A 277 -15.91 5.88 -15.16
N SER A 278 -15.89 7.03 -15.81
CA SER A 278 -16.06 8.36 -15.23
C SER A 278 -17.00 9.19 -16.11
N PRO A 279 -17.79 10.11 -15.54
CA PRO A 279 -18.56 11.08 -16.32
C PRO A 279 -17.69 12.20 -16.92
N HIS A 280 -16.40 12.27 -16.59
CA HIS A 280 -15.48 13.31 -17.05
C HIS A 280 -14.70 12.85 -18.30
N GLU A 281 -14.67 13.70 -19.35
CA GLU A 281 -14.07 13.40 -20.66
C GLU A 281 -12.53 13.46 -20.66
N ASP A 282 -11.91 14.34 -19.86
CA ASP A 282 -10.46 14.56 -19.83
C ASP A 282 -9.97 14.90 -18.39
N ASP A 283 -10.01 13.92 -17.50
CA ASP A 283 -9.54 14.09 -16.13
C ASP A 283 -8.39 13.12 -15.79
N ASP A 284 -7.17 13.64 -15.87
CA ASP A 284 -5.95 12.89 -15.60
C ASP A 284 -5.71 12.65 -14.10
N LEU A 285 -6.36 13.42 -13.22
CA LEU A 285 -6.26 13.26 -11.77
C LEU A 285 -7.38 12.42 -11.17
N GLN A 286 -8.43 12.11 -11.95
CA GLN A 286 -9.44 11.15 -11.54
C GLN A 286 -8.77 9.85 -11.04
N LEU A 287 -9.16 9.44 -9.84
CA LEU A 287 -8.55 8.33 -9.14
C LEU A 287 -9.18 7.00 -9.57
N PRO A 288 -8.37 5.95 -9.82
CA PRO A 288 -8.84 4.58 -10.01
C PRO A 288 -9.00 3.84 -8.66
N ILE A 289 -9.15 4.58 -7.57
CA ILE A 289 -9.42 4.06 -6.23
C ILE A 289 -10.92 3.94 -6.08
N VAL A 290 -11.37 2.76 -5.66
CA VAL A 290 -12.78 2.40 -5.59
C VAL A 290 -13.34 2.63 -4.19
N ASP A 291 -12.50 2.39 -3.19
CA ASP A 291 -12.90 2.36 -1.79
C ASP A 291 -11.69 2.70 -0.89
N ILE A 292 -11.90 3.48 0.16
CA ILE A 292 -10.93 3.85 1.19
C ILE A 292 -11.57 3.91 2.58
N ILE A 293 -10.85 3.42 3.59
CA ILE A 293 -11.23 3.69 4.98
C ILE A 293 -10.85 5.12 5.35
N VAL A 294 -11.82 5.88 5.85
CA VAL A 294 -11.62 7.28 6.24
C VAL A 294 -11.84 7.55 7.75
N PRO A 295 -11.26 8.61 8.32
CA PRO A 295 -11.49 8.99 9.71
C PRO A 295 -12.96 9.36 10.01
N ALA A 296 -13.37 9.19 11.26
CA ALA A 296 -14.71 9.61 11.69
C ALA A 296 -14.94 11.13 11.44
N GLY A 297 -16.07 11.46 10.83
CA GLY A 297 -16.45 12.85 10.51
C GLY A 297 -16.06 13.32 9.12
N THR A 298 -15.43 12.48 8.30
CA THR A 298 -15.32 12.68 6.85
C THR A 298 -16.06 11.59 6.08
N THR A 299 -16.18 11.76 4.76
CA THR A 299 -16.67 10.70 3.86
C THR A 299 -15.63 10.41 2.79
N GLN A 300 -15.65 9.21 2.25
CA GLN A 300 -14.81 8.82 1.13
C GLN A 300 -14.97 9.77 -0.06
N GLU A 301 -16.20 10.06 -0.46
CA GLU A 301 -16.47 10.90 -1.63
C GLU A 301 -15.95 12.32 -1.42
N GLY A 302 -16.05 12.84 -0.20
CA GLY A 302 -15.48 14.14 0.15
C GLY A 302 -13.96 14.17 -0.02
N VAL A 303 -13.28 13.09 0.35
CA VAL A 303 -11.82 12.94 0.19
C VAL A 303 -11.43 12.76 -1.27
N LEU A 304 -12.08 11.82 -1.97
CA LEU A 304 -11.71 11.44 -3.32
C LEU A 304 -12.13 12.46 -4.40
N LYS A 305 -13.09 13.34 -4.10
CA LYS A 305 -13.41 14.51 -4.95
C LYS A 305 -12.51 15.72 -4.69
N ASP A 306 -11.76 15.75 -3.59
CA ASP A 306 -10.93 16.90 -3.23
C ASP A 306 -9.59 16.90 -3.98
N TYR A 307 -9.66 17.02 -5.31
CA TYR A 307 -8.52 17.23 -6.18
C TYR A 307 -8.82 18.38 -7.16
N SER A 308 -7.79 18.88 -7.84
CA SER A 308 -7.94 19.96 -8.82
C SER A 308 -7.03 19.73 -10.01
N PRO A 309 -7.56 19.26 -11.16
CA PRO A 309 -6.78 19.15 -12.39
C PRO A 309 -6.20 20.49 -12.84
N ALA A 310 -6.96 21.58 -12.66
CA ALA A 310 -6.53 22.93 -13.01
C ALA A 310 -5.31 23.43 -12.20
N GLN A 311 -5.11 22.89 -11.00
CA GLN A 311 -3.98 23.23 -10.13
C GLN A 311 -2.92 22.13 -10.08
N ASP A 312 -3.08 21.05 -10.86
CA ASP A 312 -2.28 19.83 -10.75
C ASP A 312 -2.18 19.33 -9.29
N ARG A 313 -3.30 19.38 -8.56
CA ARG A 313 -3.38 19.01 -7.15
C ARG A 313 -4.14 17.69 -6.99
N PRO A 314 -3.46 16.56 -6.70
CA PRO A 314 -4.12 15.28 -6.44
C PRO A 314 -4.97 15.31 -5.16
N ALA A 315 -5.86 14.31 -5.04
CA ALA A 315 -6.56 14.07 -3.78
C ALA A 315 -5.57 13.64 -2.69
N GLN A 316 -5.84 14.07 -1.45
CA GLN A 316 -5.03 13.75 -0.29
C GLN A 316 -5.73 12.71 0.57
N LEU A 317 -5.19 11.48 0.60
CA LEU A 317 -5.74 10.40 1.39
C LEU A 317 -5.35 10.58 2.87
N PRO A 318 -6.33 10.60 3.81
CA PRO A 318 -6.07 10.67 5.23
C PRO A 318 -5.71 9.30 5.79
N GLY A 319 -4.85 9.26 6.81
CA GLY A 319 -4.61 8.06 7.60
C GLY A 319 -5.58 7.95 8.77
N VAL A 320 -5.93 6.72 9.13
CA VAL A 320 -6.74 6.39 10.31
C VAL A 320 -5.85 5.78 11.38
N VAL A 321 -5.95 6.29 12.61
CA VAL A 321 -5.27 5.72 13.79
C VAL A 321 -6.28 4.91 14.59
N PRO A 322 -6.16 3.56 14.64
CA PRO A 322 -7.16 2.73 15.31
C PRO A 322 -7.36 3.05 16.80
N ALA A 323 -6.32 3.48 17.51
CA ALA A 323 -6.42 3.88 18.92
C ALA A 323 -7.30 5.13 19.12
N ASP A 324 -7.32 6.05 18.16
CA ASP A 324 -8.13 7.28 18.23
C ASP A 324 -9.62 7.00 17.97
N VAL A 325 -9.92 5.89 17.27
CA VAL A 325 -11.29 5.43 16.99
C VAL A 325 -11.89 4.70 18.21
N LYS A 326 -11.09 3.90 18.92
CA LYS A 326 -11.53 3.15 20.12
C LYS A 326 -11.87 4.05 21.33
N GLY A 327 -11.42 5.30 21.33
CA GLY A 327 -11.56 6.25 22.44
C GLY A 327 -12.85 7.08 22.45
N ARG A 328 -13.86 6.74 21.65
CA ARG A 328 -15.18 7.41 21.60
C ARG A 328 -16.31 6.45 21.92
#